data_AF-A0A0D2FIE7-F1
#
_entry.id   AF-A0A0D2FIE7-F1
#
_cell.length_a   1.000
_cell.length_b   1.000
_cell.length_c   1.000
_cell.angle_alpha   90.00
_cell.angle_beta   90.00
_cell.angle_gamma   90.00
#
_symmetry.space_group_name_H-M   'P 1'
#
loop_
_entity.id
_entity.type
_entity.pdbx_description
1 polymer ?
#
loop_
_entity_poly.entity_id
_entity_poly.type
_entity_poly.pdbx_seq_one_letter_code
_entity_poly.pdbx_strand_id
1 'polypeptide(L)'
;MLDWDNGNPVVEYDYTHPERHHKGLLPFKPFKNHRNCYNSGYYPGKIDGIYQRFVRGYSDESKQELCSSCGWTAYDQTTSSYLSRIRIMHARFNMGLWSIGSKWLIRDQPNDKSMGAEYMTWKFLHEQPGLTIPLPKQMQLLSDPEDPIQFTLISRAPGVHLSAIWHTLTPEQKQGYRDQMVDFLKQLRQFTAPRPQRVNGDELEDNLVAICWRRHSPTCIKMGFTEDEWLENMTPDLRLGLSIVHDTTDPTVIEEKLQEIKDNFPRGGPYVLSHTDLNMTNIIVQDDKIQAIVDWEMAGYYPWWAEYYAVFLFDGCGQEEFYNDKDNPLWSRVHPDFVFDGPVFTKIRVALGLVVRAFGRTTLHAEHHPPKDAPVIGFWRPRFCKCQPFGGTIPGPAFGVFLEHKPKGLDAYRNEKYDSNNVIKDTADSTERSRFPFCF
;
A
#
# COMPACT_ATOMS: atom_id res chain seq x y z
N MET A 1 -15.35 -0.78 2.20
CA MET A 1 -14.09 -0.03 2.19
C MET A 1 -14.06 0.81 3.46
N LEU A 2 -12.95 0.82 4.20
CA LEU A 2 -12.67 1.95 5.09
C LEU A 2 -12.72 3.21 4.21
N ASP A 3 -13.22 4.31 4.75
CA ASP A 3 -13.50 5.57 4.07
C ASP A 3 -12.19 6.31 3.67
N TRP A 4 -11.26 5.56 3.07
CA TRP A 4 -10.05 6.02 2.40
C TRP A 4 -10.37 7.16 1.43
N ASP A 5 -11.57 7.11 0.84
CA ASP A 5 -12.00 8.01 -0.21
C ASP A 5 -11.83 9.47 0.17
N ASN A 6 -12.03 9.87 1.43
CA ASN A 6 -11.96 11.31 1.75
C ASN A 6 -10.58 11.83 2.14
N GLY A 7 -9.56 10.98 2.23
CA GLY A 7 -8.21 11.41 2.61
C GLY A 7 -8.17 12.19 3.91
N ASN A 8 -8.93 11.74 4.93
CA ASN A 8 -9.15 12.40 6.22
C ASN A 8 -9.01 13.94 6.11
N PRO A 9 -10.06 14.67 5.70
CA PRO A 9 -9.96 16.10 5.42
C PRO A 9 -9.28 16.82 6.58
N VAL A 10 -8.40 17.76 6.25
CA VAL A 10 -7.63 18.49 7.25
C VAL A 10 -8.58 19.23 8.16
N VAL A 11 -8.70 18.76 9.41
CA VAL A 11 -9.40 19.50 10.45
C VAL A 11 -8.36 20.31 11.18
N GLU A 12 -8.33 21.62 10.93
CA GLU A 12 -7.59 22.54 11.80
C GLU A 12 -8.22 22.48 13.19
N TYR A 13 -7.50 21.91 14.14
CA TYR A 13 -8.00 21.68 15.48
C TYR A 13 -7.96 22.98 16.28
N ASP A 14 -9.13 23.58 16.51
CA ASP A 14 -9.31 24.72 17.38
C ASP A 14 -9.50 24.24 18.83
N TYR A 15 -8.40 24.25 19.59
CA TYR A 15 -8.41 23.82 20.99
C TYR A 15 -9.25 24.73 21.90
N THR A 16 -9.57 25.96 21.46
CA THR A 16 -10.45 26.86 22.21
C THR A 16 -11.92 26.50 22.03
N HIS A 17 -12.23 25.65 21.05
CA HIS A 17 -13.56 25.17 20.72
C HIS A 17 -13.60 23.64 20.54
N PRO A 18 -13.25 22.86 21.58
CA PRO A 18 -13.18 21.40 21.48
C PRO A 18 -14.52 20.76 21.08
N GLU A 19 -15.65 21.41 21.37
CA GLU A 19 -17.00 20.98 20.96
C GLU A 19 -17.19 20.91 19.45
N ARG A 20 -16.36 21.60 18.66
CA ARG A 20 -16.36 21.52 17.20
C ARG A 20 -15.74 20.21 16.68
N HIS A 21 -14.86 19.59 17.48
CA HIS A 21 -14.08 18.43 17.08
C HIS A 21 -14.49 17.15 17.83
N HIS A 22 -15.10 17.30 19.00
CA HIS A 22 -15.48 16.20 19.87
C HIS A 22 -16.99 16.21 20.11
N LYS A 23 -17.67 15.21 19.54
CA LYS A 23 -19.11 15.01 19.73
C LYS A 23 -19.39 14.54 21.17
N GLY A 24 -20.48 15.03 21.75
CA GLY A 24 -20.97 14.57 23.05
C GLY A 24 -20.32 15.22 24.28
N LEU A 25 -19.52 16.28 24.10
CA LEU A 25 -19.04 17.07 25.24
C LEU A 25 -20.23 17.69 25.99
N LEU A 26 -20.24 17.54 27.33
CA LEU A 26 -21.26 18.12 28.20
C LEU A 26 -20.70 19.35 28.90
N PRO A 27 -21.32 20.54 28.76
CA PRO A 27 -20.83 21.74 29.42
C PRO A 27 -20.97 21.61 30.93
N PHE A 28 -19.89 21.87 31.67
CA PHE A 28 -19.93 21.98 33.12
C PHE A 28 -20.57 23.32 33.50
N LYS A 29 -21.80 23.30 34.03
CA LYS A 29 -22.42 24.51 34.58
C LYS A 29 -21.78 24.80 35.94
N PRO A 30 -21.33 26.04 36.22
CA PRO A 30 -20.88 26.39 37.56
C PRO A 30 -22.03 26.18 38.55
N PHE A 31 -21.82 25.34 39.56
CA PHE A 31 -22.77 25.20 40.66
C PHE A 31 -22.86 26.53 41.41
N LYS A 32 -24.07 27.07 41.56
CA LYS A 32 -24.35 28.43 42.09
C LYS A 32 -23.67 28.76 43.44
N ASN A 33 -23.23 27.75 44.21
CA ASN A 33 -22.85 27.92 45.62
C ASN A 33 -21.41 27.47 46.00
N HIS A 34 -20.51 27.16 45.06
CA HIS A 34 -19.16 26.72 45.45
C HIS A 34 -18.05 27.69 45.00
N ARG A 35 -17.49 28.43 45.97
CA ARG A 35 -16.33 29.32 45.75
C ARG A 35 -14.99 28.58 45.56
N ASN A 36 -14.94 27.26 45.78
CA ASN A 36 -13.71 26.47 45.82
C ASN A 36 -13.65 25.37 44.74
N CYS A 37 -14.19 25.63 43.54
CA CYS A 37 -14.25 24.64 42.45
C CYS A 37 -12.89 24.04 42.04
N TYR A 38 -11.77 24.72 42.29
CA TYR A 38 -10.46 24.14 41.95
C TYR A 38 -10.02 23.00 42.89
N ASN A 39 -10.56 22.93 44.12
CA ASN A 39 -10.17 21.89 45.10
C ASN A 39 -11.32 20.96 45.51
N SER A 40 -12.58 21.31 45.25
CA SER A 40 -13.69 20.39 45.49
C SER A 40 -13.91 19.53 44.25
N GLY A 41 -13.47 18.26 44.30
CA GLY A 41 -13.64 17.23 43.25
C GLY A 41 -15.10 16.86 42.94
N TYR A 42 -16.00 17.83 42.84
CA TYR A 42 -17.42 17.62 42.63
C TYR A 42 -17.72 17.35 41.16
N TYR A 43 -17.28 16.17 40.70
CA TYR A 43 -17.88 15.55 39.54
C TYR A 43 -19.20 14.88 39.96
N PRO A 44 -20.28 14.99 39.19
CA PRO A 44 -21.62 14.55 39.60
C PRO A 44 -21.62 13.08 40.06
N GLY A 45 -21.86 12.87 41.36
CA GLY A 45 -22.38 11.69 42.08
C GLY A 45 -21.72 10.32 41.92
N LYS A 46 -21.34 9.93 40.70
CA LYS A 46 -20.64 8.68 40.38
C LYS A 46 -19.19 8.91 39.99
N ILE A 47 -18.84 10.10 39.51
CA ILE A 47 -17.49 10.38 39.05
C ILE A 47 -16.58 10.78 40.23
N ASP A 48 -17.07 11.36 41.34
CA ASP A 48 -16.21 11.61 42.50
C ASP A 48 -15.59 10.29 43.03
N GLY A 49 -16.34 9.19 42.97
CA GLY A 49 -15.82 7.85 43.23
C GLY A 49 -14.76 7.38 42.22
N ILE A 50 -14.85 7.82 40.95
CA ILE A 50 -13.85 7.56 39.89
C ILE A 50 -12.62 8.43 40.14
N TYR A 51 -12.78 9.74 40.30
CA TYR A 51 -11.69 10.68 40.53
C TYR A 51 -10.92 10.35 41.82
N GLN A 52 -11.62 10.07 42.92
CA GLN A 52 -10.96 9.60 44.15
C GLN A 52 -10.33 8.23 43.99
N ARG A 53 -10.94 7.28 43.25
CA ARG A 53 -10.31 5.98 42.96
C ARG A 53 -9.04 6.11 42.15
N PHE A 54 -9.02 6.97 41.13
CA PHE A 54 -7.93 7.04 40.15
C PHE A 54 -6.81 8.00 40.56
N VAL A 55 -7.13 9.12 41.20
CA VAL A 55 -6.11 10.12 41.58
C VAL A 55 -5.39 9.73 42.87
N ARG A 56 -6.09 9.11 43.84
CA ARG A 56 -5.45 8.74 45.13
C ARG A 56 -4.82 7.35 45.12
N GLY A 57 -5.11 6.53 44.13
CA GLY A 57 -4.45 5.24 43.94
C GLY A 57 -4.22 4.97 42.47
N TYR A 58 -2.96 4.75 42.08
CA TYR A 58 -2.58 4.05 40.86
C TYR A 58 -3.07 2.60 40.97
N SER A 59 -4.38 2.41 40.88
CA SER A 59 -5.03 1.11 40.81
C SER A 59 -4.66 0.41 39.51
N ASP A 60 -4.77 -0.91 39.45
CA ASP A 60 -4.46 -1.64 38.21
C ASP A 60 -5.46 -1.30 37.10
N GLU A 61 -6.70 -0.92 37.44
CA GLU A 61 -7.66 -0.38 36.48
C GLU A 61 -7.17 0.94 35.85
N SER A 62 -6.37 1.75 36.55
CA SER A 62 -5.89 3.04 36.02
C SER A 62 -4.82 2.86 34.96
N LYS A 63 -4.04 1.79 35.10
CA LYS A 63 -2.97 1.40 34.18
C LYS A 63 -3.50 0.71 32.92
N GLN A 64 -4.80 0.44 32.85
CA GLN A 64 -5.39 -0.16 31.67
C GLN A 64 -5.20 0.75 30.46
N GLU A 65 -4.47 0.25 29.46
CA GLU A 65 -4.35 0.90 28.17
C GLU A 65 -5.68 0.84 27.42
N LEU A 66 -6.14 1.99 26.93
CA LEU A 66 -7.35 2.15 26.13
C LEU A 66 -7.04 2.21 24.63
N CYS A 67 -5.85 2.67 24.25
CA CYS A 67 -5.43 2.77 22.86
C CYS A 67 -3.99 2.28 22.67
N SER A 68 -3.83 1.14 22.01
CA SER A 68 -2.51 0.54 21.76
C SER A 68 -1.70 1.21 20.67
N SER A 69 -2.28 2.15 19.93
CA SER A 69 -1.53 2.91 18.93
C SER A 69 -0.75 4.06 19.55
N CYS A 70 -1.28 4.68 20.61
CA CYS A 70 -0.63 5.86 21.24
C CYS A 70 -0.35 5.71 22.74
N GLY A 71 -0.66 4.56 23.34
CA GLY A 71 -0.43 4.28 24.77
C GLY A 71 -1.39 5.01 25.71
N TRP A 72 -2.50 5.55 25.22
CA TRP A 72 -3.47 6.27 26.05
C TRP A 72 -4.13 5.34 27.07
N THR A 73 -4.11 5.70 28.35
CA THR A 73 -4.62 4.85 29.44
C THR A 73 -5.94 5.35 30.04
N ALA A 74 -6.57 4.54 30.90
CA ALA A 74 -7.72 4.95 31.69
C ALA A 74 -7.39 6.08 32.67
N TYR A 75 -6.16 6.10 33.19
CA TYR A 75 -5.64 7.22 33.97
C TYR A 75 -5.59 8.51 33.13
N ASP A 76 -5.01 8.47 31.93
CA ASP A 76 -4.95 9.65 31.05
C ASP A 76 -6.36 10.14 30.70
N GLN A 77 -7.27 9.21 30.39
CA GLN A 77 -8.65 9.52 30.05
C GLN A 77 -9.43 10.22 31.16
N THR A 78 -9.03 10.04 32.42
CA THR A 78 -9.74 10.59 33.60
C THR A 78 -9.04 11.80 34.21
N THR A 79 -7.72 11.93 34.01
CA THR A 79 -6.91 12.98 34.67
C THR A 79 -6.38 14.03 33.70
N SER A 80 -6.32 13.73 32.40
CA SER A 80 -5.88 14.66 31.37
C SER A 80 -7.05 15.38 30.72
N SER A 81 -6.89 16.68 30.48
CA SER A 81 -7.76 17.46 29.58
C SER A 81 -7.21 17.53 28.15
N TYR A 82 -6.12 16.81 27.86
CA TYR A 82 -5.49 16.81 26.55
C TYR A 82 -6.38 16.11 25.52
N LEU A 83 -6.61 16.80 24.41
CA LEU A 83 -7.30 16.29 23.24
C LEU A 83 -6.30 16.25 22.09
N SER A 84 -6.06 15.04 21.55
CA SER A 84 -4.94 14.82 20.64
C SER A 84 -5.12 15.53 19.29
N ARG A 85 -4.07 16.30 18.93
CA ARG A 85 -3.85 16.91 17.60
C ARG A 85 -2.98 16.03 16.70
N ILE A 86 -2.47 14.92 17.24
CA ILE A 86 -1.77 13.89 16.50
C ILE A 86 -2.72 12.70 16.35
N ARG A 87 -2.96 12.27 15.11
CA ARG A 87 -3.95 11.23 14.79
C ARG A 87 -3.36 10.27 13.78
N ILE A 88 -3.50 8.97 14.04
CA ILE A 88 -3.22 7.98 13.01
C ILE A 88 -4.26 8.16 11.90
N MET A 89 -3.79 8.30 10.66
CA MET A 89 -4.61 8.47 9.47
C MET A 89 -4.69 7.20 8.64
N HIS A 90 -3.60 6.44 8.59
CA HIS A 90 -3.46 5.20 7.85
C HIS A 90 -2.60 4.25 8.69
N ALA A 91 -2.94 2.98 8.69
CA ALA A 91 -2.12 1.92 9.24
C ALA A 91 -2.17 0.72 8.30
N ARG A 92 -1.00 0.15 8.00
CA ARG A 92 -0.87 -1.05 7.18
C ARG A 92 0.31 -1.87 7.65
N PHE A 93 0.07 -3.15 7.94
CA PHE A 93 1.07 -4.03 8.55
C PHE A 93 1.70 -3.38 9.79
N ASN A 94 2.97 -2.97 9.69
CA ASN A 94 3.72 -2.31 10.77
C ASN A 94 4.15 -0.89 10.38
N MET A 95 3.40 -0.26 9.48
CA MET A 95 3.55 1.14 9.09
C MET A 95 2.33 1.92 9.57
N GLY A 96 2.58 3.06 10.19
CA GLY A 96 1.61 4.05 10.60
C GLY A 96 1.90 5.40 9.99
N LEU A 97 0.89 6.01 9.36
CA LEU A 97 0.96 7.40 8.91
C LEU A 97 0.09 8.26 9.81
N TRP A 98 0.72 9.24 10.45
CA TRP A 98 0.09 10.08 11.46
C TRP A 98 0.02 11.54 10.99
N SER A 99 -1.13 12.18 11.16
CA SER A 99 -1.23 13.64 11.05
C SER A 99 -0.60 14.28 12.28
N ILE A 100 0.29 15.24 12.10
CA ILE A 100 0.80 16.14 13.14
C ILE A 100 0.22 17.53 12.86
N GLY A 101 -0.93 17.81 13.49
CA GLY A 101 -1.71 19.01 13.15
C GLY A 101 -2.17 18.99 11.69
N SER A 102 -2.30 20.17 11.09
CA SER A 102 -2.81 20.35 9.71
C SER A 102 -1.72 20.36 8.64
N LYS A 103 -0.44 20.51 9.02
CA LYS A 103 0.66 20.81 8.08
C LYS A 103 1.63 19.66 7.85
N TRP A 104 1.68 18.71 8.77
CA TRP A 104 2.71 17.69 8.79
C TRP A 104 2.10 16.30 8.93
N LEU A 105 2.76 15.33 8.32
CA LEU A 105 2.55 13.92 8.50
C LEU A 105 3.84 13.31 9.02
N ILE A 106 3.76 12.26 9.83
CA ILE A 106 4.91 11.40 10.16
C ILE A 106 4.57 9.97 9.79
N ARG A 107 5.42 9.36 8.97
CA ARG A 107 5.38 7.94 8.62
C ARG A 107 6.33 7.20 9.55
N ASP A 108 5.81 6.27 10.34
CA ASP A 108 6.60 5.28 11.07
C ASP A 108 6.59 3.97 10.28
N GLN A 109 7.73 3.28 10.20
CA GLN A 109 7.81 1.95 9.60
C GLN A 109 9.11 1.25 10.00
N PRO A 110 9.21 -0.08 9.83
CA PRO A 110 10.47 -0.80 10.00
C PRO A 110 11.53 -0.25 9.06
N ASN A 111 12.73 -0.03 9.59
CA ASN A 111 13.89 0.36 8.79
C ASN A 111 14.57 -0.90 8.22
N ASP A 112 13.89 -1.59 7.32
CA ASP A 112 14.33 -2.85 6.76
C ASP A 112 14.00 -2.97 5.26
N LYS A 113 13.99 -4.21 4.74
CA LYS A 113 13.67 -4.50 3.33
C LYS A 113 12.28 -4.02 2.87
N SER A 114 11.39 -3.62 3.78
CA SER A 114 10.05 -3.09 3.48
C SER A 114 10.02 -1.59 3.17
N MET A 115 11.15 -0.90 3.27
CA MET A 115 11.29 0.54 3.11
C MET A 115 10.74 1.13 1.79
N GLY A 116 10.79 0.37 0.70
CA GLY A 116 10.42 0.84 -0.64
C GLY A 116 11.37 1.92 -1.18
N ALA A 117 10.90 2.69 -2.16
CA ALA A 117 11.66 3.71 -2.89
C ALA A 117 11.14 5.16 -2.70
N GLU A 118 10.29 5.40 -1.68
CA GLU A 118 9.60 6.69 -1.46
C GLU A 118 10.59 7.87 -1.37
N TYR A 119 11.40 7.89 -0.30
CA TYR A 119 12.24 9.04 0.02
C TYR A 119 13.31 9.30 -1.05
N MET A 120 13.95 8.24 -1.56
CA MET A 120 14.97 8.36 -2.59
C MET A 120 14.39 8.91 -3.90
N THR A 121 13.19 8.45 -4.30
CA THR A 121 12.54 8.94 -5.52
C THR A 121 12.04 10.36 -5.34
N TRP A 122 11.40 10.66 -4.20
CA TRP A 122 11.00 12.02 -3.84
C TRP A 122 12.20 12.96 -3.91
N LYS A 123 13.32 12.61 -3.27
CA LYS A 123 14.54 13.43 -3.24
C LYS A 123 15.09 13.64 -4.65
N PHE A 124 15.21 12.56 -5.43
CA PHE A 124 15.67 12.64 -6.80
C PHE A 124 14.84 13.63 -7.61
N LEU A 125 13.51 13.48 -7.62
CA LEU A 125 12.60 14.34 -8.39
C LEU A 125 12.61 15.79 -7.88
N HIS A 126 12.63 15.99 -6.56
CA HIS A 126 12.63 17.31 -5.94
C HIS A 126 13.90 18.13 -6.28
N GLU A 127 15.03 17.46 -6.52
CA GLU A 127 16.30 18.08 -6.88
C GLU A 127 16.44 18.35 -8.40
N GLN A 128 15.47 17.94 -9.24
CA GLN A 128 15.56 18.14 -10.69
C GLN A 128 15.22 19.57 -11.11
N PRO A 129 16.12 20.27 -11.84
CA PRO A 129 15.88 21.64 -12.26
C PRO A 129 14.75 21.71 -13.31
N GLY A 130 13.82 22.64 -13.11
CA GLY A 130 12.71 22.89 -14.04
C GLY A 130 11.60 21.84 -14.02
N LEU A 131 11.68 20.83 -13.15
CA LEU A 131 10.61 19.86 -12.98
C LEU A 131 9.40 20.54 -12.32
N THR A 132 8.22 20.33 -12.91
CA THR A 132 6.95 20.90 -12.42
C THR A 132 6.02 19.85 -11.81
N ILE A 133 6.47 18.59 -11.71
CA ILE A 133 5.72 17.52 -11.05
C ILE A 133 5.48 17.91 -9.59
N PRO A 134 4.21 18.00 -9.15
CA PRO A 134 3.90 18.40 -7.79
C PRO A 134 4.21 17.25 -6.83
N LEU A 135 5.01 17.55 -5.81
CA LEU A 135 5.43 16.62 -4.75
C LEU A 135 5.13 17.24 -3.38
N PRO A 136 5.10 16.43 -2.30
CA PRO A 136 5.19 16.98 -0.94
C PRO A 136 6.37 17.97 -0.86
N LYS A 137 6.10 19.19 -0.40
CA LYS A 137 7.07 20.30 -0.39
C LYS A 137 8.34 19.99 0.39
N GLN A 138 8.22 19.22 1.47
CA GLN A 138 9.31 18.82 2.34
C GLN A 138 9.13 17.36 2.75
N MET A 139 10.23 16.62 2.77
CA MET A 139 10.32 15.28 3.34
C MET A 139 11.67 15.15 4.03
N GLN A 140 11.68 14.64 5.26
CA GLN A 140 12.89 14.53 6.08
C GLN A 140 12.90 13.20 6.82
N LEU A 141 14.00 12.47 6.71
CA LEU A 141 14.29 11.33 7.57
C LEU A 141 14.71 11.85 8.95
N LEU A 142 14.07 11.33 10.02
CA LEU A 142 14.35 11.70 11.41
C LEU A 142 15.18 10.65 12.16
N SER A 143 15.24 9.42 11.64
CA SER A 143 15.99 8.31 12.23
C SER A 143 17.37 8.16 11.61
N ASP A 144 18.29 7.56 12.37
CA ASP A 144 19.59 7.13 11.86
C ASP A 144 19.45 5.84 11.04
N PRO A 145 20.37 5.55 10.08
CA PRO A 145 20.30 4.36 9.24
C PRO A 145 20.29 3.03 10.00
N GLU A 146 20.86 2.99 11.21
CA GLU A 146 20.94 1.79 12.05
C GLU A 146 19.77 1.64 13.02
N ASP A 147 18.89 2.65 13.11
CA ASP A 147 17.71 2.56 13.96
C ASP A 147 16.75 1.51 13.41
N PRO A 148 16.12 0.67 14.26
CA PRO A 148 15.22 -0.39 13.80
C PRO A 148 13.92 0.16 13.19
N ILE A 149 13.56 1.41 13.51
CA ILE A 149 12.35 2.09 13.05
C ILE A 149 12.76 3.38 12.36
N GLN A 150 12.26 3.57 11.15
CA GLN A 150 12.42 4.80 10.42
C GLN A 150 11.21 5.72 10.64
N PHE A 151 11.47 6.95 11.02
CA PHE A 151 10.50 8.03 11.04
C PHE A 151 10.78 8.99 9.89
N THR A 152 9.78 9.21 9.03
CA THR A 152 9.85 10.19 7.95
C THR A 152 8.81 11.28 8.17
N LEU A 153 9.26 12.52 8.35
CA LEU A 153 8.41 13.70 8.42
C LEU A 153 8.10 14.19 6.99
N ILE A 154 6.83 14.38 6.68
CA ILE A 154 6.34 14.75 5.34
C ILE A 154 5.45 15.98 5.46
N SER A 155 5.70 17.03 4.68
CA SER A 155 4.77 18.15 4.61
C SER A 155 3.47 17.70 3.96
N ARG A 156 2.34 18.00 4.57
CA ARG A 156 1.03 17.64 4.03
C ARG A 156 0.73 18.48 2.79
N ALA A 157 0.48 17.83 1.66
CA ALA A 157 -0.07 18.50 0.49
C ALA A 157 -1.50 18.96 0.78
N PRO A 158 -1.87 20.20 0.40
CA PRO A 158 -3.21 20.69 0.65
C PRO A 158 -4.21 20.03 -0.30
N GLY A 159 -5.47 19.90 0.14
CA GLY A 159 -6.53 19.28 -0.64
C GLY A 159 -6.91 17.87 -0.19
N VAL A 160 -7.49 17.11 -1.12
CA VAL A 160 -8.03 15.77 -0.94
C VAL A 160 -7.57 14.84 -2.07
N HIS A 161 -7.72 13.53 -1.91
CA HIS A 161 -7.44 12.60 -2.99
C HIS A 161 -8.37 12.85 -4.19
N LEU A 162 -7.88 12.67 -5.41
CA LEU A 162 -8.67 12.85 -6.62
C LEU A 162 -9.87 11.89 -6.62
N SER A 163 -9.68 10.65 -6.15
CA SER A 163 -10.76 9.65 -6.01
C SER A 163 -11.94 10.16 -5.20
N ALA A 164 -11.68 10.96 -4.15
CA ALA A 164 -12.67 11.52 -3.23
C ALA A 164 -13.75 12.34 -3.95
N ILE A 165 -13.30 13.17 -4.90
CA ILE A 165 -14.11 14.19 -5.54
C ILE A 165 -14.41 13.86 -7.01
N TRP A 166 -13.80 12.82 -7.58
CA TRP A 166 -13.87 12.53 -9.02
C TRP A 166 -15.31 12.50 -9.56
N HIS A 167 -16.23 11.87 -8.84
CA HIS A 167 -17.64 11.75 -9.20
C HIS A 167 -18.43 13.07 -9.11
N THR A 168 -17.87 14.10 -8.46
CA THR A 168 -18.47 15.44 -8.29
C THR A 168 -17.98 16.47 -9.30
N LEU A 169 -16.88 16.17 -10.02
CA LEU A 169 -16.23 17.09 -10.95
C LEU A 169 -17.02 17.25 -12.25
N THR A 170 -17.00 18.46 -12.81
CA THR A 170 -17.52 18.71 -14.17
C THR A 170 -16.61 18.07 -15.23
N PRO A 171 -17.12 17.83 -16.46
CA PRO A 171 -16.30 17.33 -17.56
C PRO A 171 -15.03 18.19 -17.82
N GLU A 172 -15.15 19.52 -17.70
CA GLU A 172 -14.03 20.45 -17.88
C GLU A 172 -12.96 20.29 -16.79
N GLN A 173 -13.36 20.10 -15.53
CA GLN A 173 -12.43 19.86 -14.42
C GLN A 173 -11.72 18.51 -14.58
N LYS A 174 -12.46 17.44 -14.92
CA LYS A 174 -11.88 16.11 -15.22
C LYS A 174 -10.84 16.20 -16.33
N GLN A 175 -11.16 16.95 -17.40
CA GLN A 175 -10.24 17.20 -18.49
C GLN A 175 -8.99 17.98 -18.03
N GLY A 176 -9.17 19.02 -17.22
CA GLY A 176 -8.06 19.80 -16.67
C GLY A 176 -7.10 18.97 -15.81
N TYR A 177 -7.59 18.00 -15.05
CA TYR A 177 -6.74 17.07 -14.29
C TYR A 177 -6.00 16.08 -15.21
N ARG A 178 -6.65 15.58 -16.28
CA ARG A 178 -5.96 14.73 -17.27
C ARG A 178 -4.84 15.49 -17.97
N ASP A 179 -5.06 16.75 -18.34
CA ASP A 179 -4.06 17.59 -19.00
C ASP A 179 -2.80 17.76 -18.15
N GLN A 180 -2.99 18.11 -16.87
CA GLN A 180 -1.90 18.21 -15.90
C GLN A 180 -1.13 16.89 -15.77
N MET A 181 -1.84 15.77 -15.65
CA MET A 181 -1.22 14.45 -15.51
C MET A 181 -0.43 14.03 -16.77
N VAL A 182 -0.92 14.34 -17.98
CA VAL A 182 -0.18 14.09 -19.23
C VAL A 182 1.16 14.85 -19.21
N ASP A 183 1.16 16.11 -18.79
CA ASP A 183 2.37 16.92 -18.73
C ASP A 183 3.37 16.38 -17.69
N PHE A 184 2.89 15.93 -16.53
CA PHE A 184 3.75 15.32 -15.50
C PHE A 184 4.32 13.98 -15.95
N LEU A 185 3.52 13.13 -16.59
CA LEU A 185 3.99 11.85 -17.11
C LEU A 185 5.01 12.02 -18.23
N LYS A 186 4.85 13.03 -19.10
CA LYS A 186 5.86 13.36 -20.12
C LYS A 186 7.18 13.83 -19.50
N GLN A 187 7.12 14.63 -18.44
CA GLN A 187 8.31 15.06 -17.69
C GLN A 187 8.99 13.87 -16.99
N LEU A 188 8.22 13.03 -16.31
CA LEU A 188 8.73 11.86 -15.61
C LEU A 188 9.48 10.91 -16.56
N ARG A 189 8.93 10.71 -17.76
CA ARG A 189 9.52 9.85 -18.79
C ARG A 189 10.80 10.40 -19.43
N GLN A 190 11.17 11.66 -19.18
CA GLN A 190 12.48 12.18 -19.61
C GLN A 190 13.63 11.54 -18.84
N PHE A 191 13.39 11.02 -17.64
CA PHE A 191 14.38 10.31 -16.86
C PHE A 191 14.47 8.87 -17.36
N THR A 192 15.65 8.50 -17.88
CA THR A 192 15.92 7.16 -18.38
C THR A 192 17.14 6.53 -17.72
N ALA A 193 17.14 5.21 -17.59
CA ALA A 193 18.29 4.41 -17.18
C ALA A 193 18.65 3.37 -18.24
N PRO A 194 19.89 2.86 -18.27
CA PRO A 194 20.31 1.84 -19.25
C PRO A 194 19.66 0.47 -19.02
N ARG A 195 19.09 0.24 -17.83
CA ARG A 195 18.55 -1.04 -17.37
C ARG A 195 17.48 -0.80 -16.30
N PRO A 196 16.69 -1.80 -15.92
CA PRO A 196 15.79 -1.65 -14.80
C PRO A 196 16.53 -1.53 -13.47
N GLN A 197 16.18 -0.52 -12.69
CA GLN A 197 16.80 -0.22 -11.39
C GLN A 197 16.01 0.85 -10.64
N ARG A 198 16.20 0.95 -9.32
CA ARG A 198 15.74 2.11 -8.53
C ARG A 198 16.56 3.36 -8.89
N VAL A 199 16.14 4.53 -8.40
CA VAL A 199 16.85 5.80 -8.70
C VAL A 199 18.30 5.84 -8.22
N ASN A 200 18.67 5.06 -7.19
CA ASN A 200 20.05 4.93 -6.71
C ASN A 200 20.85 3.79 -7.40
N GLY A 201 20.24 3.05 -8.33
CA GLY A 201 20.88 1.92 -9.03
C GLY A 201 20.63 0.54 -8.42
N ASP A 202 19.94 0.45 -7.29
CA ASP A 202 19.58 -0.84 -6.67
C ASP A 202 18.59 -1.63 -7.54
N GLU A 203 18.57 -2.95 -7.34
CA GLU A 203 17.66 -3.86 -8.04
C GLU A 203 16.19 -3.56 -7.73
N LEU A 204 15.33 -3.64 -8.75
CA LEU A 204 13.90 -3.55 -8.58
C LEU A 204 13.29 -4.86 -8.08
N GLU A 205 12.20 -4.72 -7.36
CA GLU A 205 11.34 -5.83 -7.00
C GLU A 205 10.22 -5.95 -8.03
N ASP A 206 9.82 -7.18 -8.37
CA ASP A 206 8.70 -7.37 -9.28
C ASP A 206 7.40 -7.11 -8.52
N ASN A 207 6.84 -5.94 -8.80
CA ASN A 207 5.54 -5.48 -8.34
C ASN A 207 4.55 -5.38 -9.51
N LEU A 208 4.86 -5.97 -10.67
CA LEU A 208 4.14 -5.73 -11.91
C LEU A 208 3.57 -7.01 -12.51
N VAL A 209 4.33 -8.10 -12.51
CA VAL A 209 3.99 -9.32 -13.25
C VAL A 209 3.85 -10.52 -12.31
N ALA A 210 4.93 -10.92 -11.61
CA ALA A 210 4.93 -12.05 -10.69
C ALA A 210 4.54 -11.64 -9.25
N ILE A 211 3.34 -11.09 -9.13
CA ILE A 211 2.81 -10.62 -7.85
C ILE A 211 2.35 -11.84 -7.03
N CYS A 212 3.02 -12.06 -5.91
CA CYS A 212 2.69 -13.10 -4.95
C CYS A 212 1.64 -12.59 -3.93
N TRP A 213 1.82 -12.84 -2.63
CA TRP A 213 0.87 -12.43 -1.58
C TRP A 213 0.80 -10.91 -1.36
N ARG A 214 1.81 -10.17 -1.81
CA ARG A 214 1.89 -8.71 -1.71
C ARG A 214 2.63 -8.11 -2.89
N ARG A 215 2.29 -6.86 -3.19
CA ARG A 215 2.93 -6.03 -4.22
C ARG A 215 4.05 -5.13 -3.67
N HIS A 216 4.04 -4.90 -2.36
CA HIS A 216 4.95 -3.97 -1.69
C HIS A 216 6.15 -4.71 -1.14
N SER A 217 7.23 -3.95 -0.93
CA SER A 217 8.49 -4.52 -0.52
C SER A 217 8.46 -5.21 0.85
N PRO A 218 9.25 -6.27 1.04
CA PRO A 218 9.95 -7.00 -0.02
C PRO A 218 9.01 -7.95 -0.77
N THR A 219 8.97 -7.90 -2.10
CA THR A 219 8.25 -8.92 -2.89
C THR A 219 9.04 -10.23 -2.93
N CYS A 220 8.36 -11.31 -3.33
CA CYS A 220 8.97 -12.64 -3.44
C CYS A 220 9.92 -12.76 -4.65
N ILE A 221 9.69 -11.95 -5.68
CA ILE A 221 10.37 -12.05 -6.97
C ILE A 221 11.10 -10.74 -7.26
N LYS A 222 12.39 -10.82 -7.56
CA LYS A 222 13.18 -9.68 -8.01
C LYS A 222 13.04 -9.51 -9.52
N MET A 223 13.14 -8.27 -9.99
CA MET A 223 13.07 -7.99 -11.42
C MET A 223 14.40 -8.26 -12.13
N GLY A 224 15.53 -8.32 -11.43
CA GLY A 224 16.83 -8.37 -12.09
C GLY A 224 17.20 -7.05 -12.77
N PHE A 225 18.38 -7.05 -13.39
CA PHE A 225 18.89 -5.97 -14.23
C PHE A 225 18.70 -6.24 -15.73
N THR A 226 18.15 -7.39 -16.10
CA THR A 226 17.81 -7.77 -17.48
C THR A 226 16.50 -8.54 -17.50
N GLU A 227 15.83 -8.58 -18.65
CA GLU A 227 14.59 -9.36 -18.80
C GLU A 227 14.84 -10.87 -18.68
N ASP A 228 16.06 -11.35 -18.98
CA ASP A 228 16.43 -12.75 -18.75
C ASP A 228 16.55 -13.07 -17.26
N GLU A 229 17.14 -12.18 -16.47
CA GLU A 229 17.17 -12.32 -15.00
C GLU A 229 15.75 -12.25 -14.42
N TRP A 230 14.90 -11.35 -14.93
CA TRP A 230 13.49 -11.28 -14.54
C TRP A 230 12.77 -12.61 -14.76
N LEU A 231 12.89 -13.15 -15.98
CA LEU A 231 12.29 -14.43 -16.36
C LEU A 231 12.86 -15.59 -15.55
N GLU A 232 14.16 -15.61 -15.27
CA GLU A 232 14.79 -16.66 -14.47
C GLU A 232 14.28 -16.64 -13.03
N ASN A 233 14.16 -15.45 -12.43
CA ASN A 233 13.60 -15.28 -11.09
C ASN A 233 12.15 -15.80 -10.98
N MET A 234 11.37 -15.73 -12.06
CA MET A 234 10.00 -16.26 -12.13
C MET A 234 9.92 -17.76 -12.53
N THR A 235 10.97 -18.31 -13.15
CA THR A 235 10.94 -19.62 -13.82
C THR A 235 10.49 -20.78 -12.93
N PRO A 236 10.95 -20.92 -11.67
CA PRO A 236 10.49 -21.99 -10.79
C PRO A 236 8.97 -22.01 -10.61
N ASP A 237 8.36 -20.84 -10.41
CA ASP A 237 6.91 -20.68 -10.32
C ASP A 237 6.25 -20.90 -11.68
N LEU A 238 6.80 -20.36 -12.77
CA LEU A 238 6.20 -20.55 -14.09
C LEU A 238 6.10 -22.03 -14.47
N ARG A 239 7.09 -22.87 -14.17
CA ARG A 239 7.03 -24.33 -14.41
C ARG A 239 5.88 -24.99 -13.66
N LEU A 240 5.74 -24.70 -12.37
CA LEU A 240 4.62 -25.21 -11.57
C LEU A 240 3.29 -24.67 -12.11
N GLY A 241 3.20 -23.38 -12.38
CA GLY A 241 2.02 -22.73 -12.92
C GLY A 241 1.56 -23.31 -14.25
N LEU A 242 2.50 -23.55 -15.17
CA LEU A 242 2.24 -24.17 -16.47
C LEU A 242 1.75 -25.61 -16.33
N SER A 243 2.31 -26.38 -15.39
CA SER A 243 1.80 -27.73 -15.09
C SER A 243 0.33 -27.71 -14.67
N ILE A 244 -0.07 -26.71 -13.88
CA ILE A 244 -1.46 -26.53 -13.40
C ILE A 244 -2.36 -26.06 -14.54
N VAL A 245 -1.93 -25.05 -15.30
CA VAL A 245 -2.69 -24.44 -16.40
C VAL A 245 -2.99 -25.46 -17.51
N HIS A 246 -2.04 -26.33 -17.81
CA HIS A 246 -2.15 -27.32 -18.89
C HIS A 246 -2.52 -28.73 -18.40
N ASP A 247 -2.74 -28.89 -17.09
CA ASP A 247 -3.00 -30.16 -16.43
C ASP A 247 -2.06 -31.29 -16.88
N THR A 248 -0.77 -30.98 -16.89
CA THR A 248 0.27 -31.87 -17.40
C THR A 248 1.46 -31.89 -16.45
N THR A 249 2.14 -33.02 -16.42
CA THR A 249 3.38 -33.22 -15.66
C THR A 249 4.51 -33.65 -16.57
N ASP A 250 4.27 -33.63 -17.89
CA ASP A 250 5.28 -33.92 -18.89
C ASP A 250 6.26 -32.74 -18.95
N PRO A 251 7.54 -32.94 -18.58
CA PRO A 251 8.53 -31.88 -18.60
C PRO A 251 8.74 -31.29 -20.00
N THR A 252 8.57 -32.07 -21.07
CA THR A 252 8.72 -31.56 -22.44
C THR A 252 7.65 -30.52 -22.75
N VAL A 253 6.39 -30.80 -22.42
CA VAL A 253 5.28 -29.85 -22.62
C VAL A 253 5.47 -28.60 -21.76
N ILE A 254 5.91 -28.75 -20.51
CA ILE A 254 6.15 -27.62 -19.61
C ILE A 254 7.28 -26.72 -20.13
N GLU A 255 8.40 -27.28 -20.57
CA GLU A 255 9.51 -26.49 -21.12
C GLU A 255 9.17 -25.84 -22.45
N GLU A 256 8.40 -26.50 -23.33
CA GLU A 256 7.90 -25.89 -24.57
C GLU A 256 7.03 -24.65 -24.28
N LYS A 257 6.15 -24.74 -23.27
CA LYS A 257 5.31 -23.60 -22.86
C LYS A 257 6.08 -22.52 -22.12
N LEU A 258 7.10 -22.89 -21.35
CA LEU A 258 8.00 -21.91 -20.74
C LEU A 258 8.80 -21.17 -21.82
N GLN A 259 9.26 -21.87 -22.86
CA GLN A 259 9.97 -21.26 -23.97
C GLN A 259 9.05 -20.30 -24.75
N GLU A 260 7.78 -20.66 -24.97
CA GLU A 260 6.78 -19.77 -25.56
C GLU A 260 6.63 -18.46 -24.76
N ILE A 261 6.64 -18.53 -23.42
CA ILE A 261 6.65 -17.34 -22.56
C ILE A 261 7.94 -16.54 -22.76
N LYS A 262 9.11 -17.18 -22.73
CA LYS A 262 10.42 -16.52 -22.84
C LYS A 262 10.61 -15.80 -24.18
N ASP A 263 10.14 -16.42 -25.26
CA ASP A 263 10.24 -15.89 -26.63
C ASP A 263 9.33 -14.69 -26.85
N ASN A 264 8.16 -14.66 -26.20
CA ASN A 264 7.19 -13.58 -26.32
C ASN A 264 7.35 -12.47 -25.28
N PHE A 265 8.15 -12.68 -24.24
CA PHE A 265 8.33 -11.71 -23.16
C PHE A 265 8.80 -10.35 -23.71
N PRO A 266 8.18 -9.22 -23.33
CA PRO A 266 8.57 -7.92 -23.84
C PRO A 266 10.05 -7.63 -23.57
N ARG A 267 10.80 -7.24 -24.61
CA ARG A 267 12.22 -6.92 -24.53
C ARG A 267 12.49 -5.47 -24.93
N GLY A 268 13.54 -4.91 -24.37
CA GLY A 268 14.14 -3.65 -24.78
C GLY A 268 13.65 -2.45 -23.97
N GLY A 269 14.56 -1.49 -23.84
CA GLY A 269 14.25 -0.17 -23.31
C GLY A 269 13.49 0.74 -24.31
N PRO A 270 13.40 2.04 -24.01
CA PRO A 270 14.06 2.71 -22.88
C PRO A 270 13.46 2.27 -21.54
N TYR A 271 14.29 2.26 -20.50
CA TYR A 271 13.82 2.13 -19.12
C TYR A 271 13.59 3.54 -18.59
N VAL A 272 12.33 3.85 -18.25
CA VAL A 272 11.89 5.20 -17.88
C VAL A 272 11.45 5.21 -16.44
N LEU A 273 11.68 6.32 -15.74
CA LEU A 273 11.19 6.48 -14.38
C LEU A 273 9.66 6.37 -14.37
N SER A 274 9.15 5.45 -13.57
CA SER A 274 7.74 5.11 -13.45
C SER A 274 7.38 5.05 -11.97
N HIS A 275 6.17 5.50 -11.63
CA HIS A 275 5.58 5.42 -10.30
C HIS A 275 5.12 3.98 -10.00
N THR A 276 4.52 3.31 -10.98
CA THR A 276 3.95 1.94 -10.97
C THR A 276 2.81 1.69 -9.99
N ASP A 277 2.53 2.60 -9.06
CA ASP A 277 1.29 2.61 -8.28
C ASP A 277 0.46 3.89 -8.50
N LEU A 278 0.45 4.42 -9.73
CA LEU A 278 -0.20 5.69 -10.03
C LEU A 278 -1.71 5.50 -10.14
N ASN A 279 -2.39 5.61 -9.00
CA ASN A 279 -3.83 5.56 -8.89
C ASN A 279 -4.41 6.89 -8.34
N MET A 280 -5.72 7.13 -8.48
CA MET A 280 -6.37 8.37 -8.04
C MET A 280 -6.28 8.63 -6.53
N THR A 281 -6.00 7.62 -5.70
CA THR A 281 -5.74 7.81 -4.26
C THR A 281 -4.33 8.35 -4.02
N ASN A 282 -3.40 8.19 -4.96
CA ASN A 282 -2.05 8.75 -4.92
C ASN A 282 -1.92 10.15 -5.54
N ILE A 283 -3.04 10.76 -5.93
CA ILE A 283 -3.10 12.11 -6.51
C ILE A 283 -3.88 13.03 -5.56
N ILE A 284 -3.23 14.04 -5.00
CA ILE A 284 -3.86 15.04 -4.12
C ILE A 284 -4.19 16.29 -4.93
N VAL A 285 -5.42 16.78 -4.81
CA VAL A 285 -5.94 17.90 -5.61
C VAL A 285 -6.62 18.96 -4.75
N GLN A 286 -6.50 20.22 -5.20
CA GLN A 286 -7.19 21.38 -4.63
C GLN A 286 -7.34 22.46 -5.70
N ASP A 287 -8.51 23.09 -5.78
CA ASP A 287 -8.80 24.22 -6.66
C ASP A 287 -8.38 23.96 -8.12
N ASP A 288 -8.88 22.85 -8.69
CA ASP A 288 -8.61 22.38 -10.07
C ASP A 288 -7.13 22.09 -10.39
N LYS A 289 -6.27 22.01 -9.38
CA LYS A 289 -4.84 21.72 -9.51
C LYS A 289 -4.42 20.47 -8.78
N ILE A 290 -3.52 19.72 -9.38
CA ILE A 290 -2.81 18.64 -8.70
C ILE A 290 -1.77 19.27 -7.77
N GLN A 291 -1.89 18.99 -6.48
CA GLN A 291 -1.08 19.55 -5.39
C GLN A 291 0.08 18.63 -4.99
N ALA A 292 -0.09 17.31 -5.15
CA ALA A 292 1.00 16.34 -5.01
C ALA A 292 0.66 14.99 -5.66
N ILE A 293 1.67 14.33 -6.19
CA ILE A 293 1.69 12.87 -6.43
C ILE A 293 2.51 12.25 -5.29
N VAL A 294 1.96 11.24 -4.62
CA VAL A 294 2.51 10.63 -3.39
C VAL A 294 2.60 9.11 -3.53
N ASP A 295 3.28 8.45 -2.58
CA ASP A 295 3.42 6.98 -2.53
C ASP A 295 4.29 6.40 -3.67
N TRP A 296 5.47 7.01 -3.84
CA TRP A 296 6.56 6.58 -4.71
C TRP A 296 7.32 5.35 -4.18
N GLU A 297 6.76 4.59 -3.23
CA GLU A 297 7.45 3.44 -2.63
C GLU A 297 7.76 2.30 -3.62
N MET A 298 7.05 2.28 -4.75
CA MET A 298 7.23 1.33 -5.85
C MET A 298 8.00 1.90 -7.04
N ALA A 299 8.46 3.14 -6.97
CA ALA A 299 8.99 3.83 -8.12
C ALA A 299 10.40 3.35 -8.53
N GLY A 300 10.69 3.47 -9.81
CA GLY A 300 11.96 3.05 -10.39
C GLY A 300 12.01 3.21 -11.91
N TYR A 301 13.13 2.85 -12.51
CA TYR A 301 13.27 2.77 -13.95
C TYR A 301 12.74 1.44 -14.44
N TYR A 302 11.56 1.45 -15.05
CA TYR A 302 10.89 0.27 -15.59
C TYR A 302 10.86 0.31 -17.11
N PRO A 303 10.61 -0.82 -17.80
CA PRO A 303 10.37 -0.80 -19.25
C PRO A 303 9.35 0.28 -19.62
N TRP A 304 9.51 0.90 -20.79
CA TRP A 304 8.71 2.05 -21.22
C TRP A 304 7.19 1.84 -21.13
N TRP A 305 6.70 0.60 -21.18
CA TRP A 305 5.29 0.20 -21.12
C TRP A 305 4.76 -0.08 -19.70
N ALA A 306 5.62 -0.13 -18.69
CA ALA A 306 5.29 -0.65 -17.37
C ALA A 306 4.24 0.16 -16.63
N GLU A 307 4.32 1.50 -16.63
CA GLU A 307 3.32 2.35 -15.97
C GLU A 307 1.91 2.14 -16.55
N TYR A 308 1.81 2.07 -17.89
CA TYR A 308 0.51 1.86 -18.54
C TYR A 308 -0.04 0.46 -18.27
N TYR A 309 0.83 -0.55 -18.23
CA TYR A 309 0.45 -1.90 -17.83
C TYR A 309 0.02 -1.96 -16.36
N ALA A 310 0.71 -1.25 -15.46
CA ALA A 310 0.34 -1.16 -14.06
C ALA A 310 -1.06 -0.59 -13.92
N VAL A 311 -1.36 0.57 -14.52
CA VAL A 311 -2.71 1.17 -14.48
C VAL A 311 -3.77 0.24 -15.06
N PHE A 312 -3.46 -0.47 -16.16
CA PHE A 312 -4.37 -1.48 -16.71
C PHE A 312 -4.74 -2.59 -15.70
N LEU A 313 -3.80 -3.05 -14.88
CA LEU A 313 -4.09 -4.06 -13.86
C LEU A 313 -5.09 -3.55 -12.80
N PHE A 314 -5.20 -2.24 -12.62
CA PHE A 314 -6.11 -1.58 -11.66
C PHE A 314 -7.34 -0.95 -12.30
N ASP A 315 -7.56 -1.12 -13.61
CA ASP A 315 -8.64 -0.43 -14.33
C ASP A 315 -9.98 -0.62 -13.61
N GLY A 316 -10.30 -1.85 -13.20
CA GLY A 316 -11.53 -2.20 -12.46
C GLY A 316 -11.68 -1.65 -11.03
N CYS A 317 -10.79 -0.75 -10.60
CA CYS A 317 -10.86 -0.07 -9.29
C CYS A 317 -11.54 1.31 -9.37
N GLY A 318 -12.29 1.61 -10.44
CA GLY A 318 -13.04 2.86 -10.58
C GLY A 318 -12.19 4.04 -11.08
N GLN A 319 -11.11 3.76 -11.81
CA GLN A 319 -10.17 4.77 -12.33
C GLN A 319 -10.21 4.89 -13.86
N GLU A 320 -11.06 4.09 -14.51
CA GLU A 320 -11.18 4.00 -15.95
C GLU A 320 -11.53 5.35 -16.55
N GLU A 321 -12.42 6.10 -15.90
CA GLU A 321 -12.82 7.42 -16.41
C GLU A 321 -11.63 8.41 -16.38
N PHE A 322 -10.72 8.33 -15.40
CA PHE A 322 -9.57 9.24 -15.38
C PHE A 322 -8.55 8.89 -16.46
N TYR A 323 -8.16 7.62 -16.58
CA TYR A 323 -7.08 7.19 -17.46
C TYR A 323 -7.53 6.82 -18.89
N ASN A 324 -8.69 6.18 -19.00
CA ASN A 324 -9.20 5.51 -20.21
C ASN A 324 -10.52 6.14 -20.70
N ASP A 325 -10.65 7.46 -20.56
CA ASP A 325 -11.74 8.23 -21.15
C ASP A 325 -11.87 7.92 -22.65
N LYS A 326 -13.09 7.66 -23.12
CA LYS A 326 -13.34 7.22 -24.50
C LYS A 326 -13.04 8.29 -25.53
N ASP A 327 -13.32 9.55 -25.20
CA ASP A 327 -13.21 10.68 -26.11
C ASP A 327 -11.81 11.31 -26.03
N ASN A 328 -11.15 11.20 -24.88
CA ASN A 328 -9.82 11.76 -24.67
C ASN A 328 -8.93 10.96 -23.70
N PRO A 329 -8.46 9.77 -24.13
CA PRO A 329 -7.68 8.89 -23.27
C PRO A 329 -6.34 9.53 -22.90
N LEU A 330 -6.01 9.50 -21.60
CA LEU A 330 -4.82 10.13 -21.05
C LEU A 330 -3.54 9.52 -21.62
N TRP A 331 -3.47 8.19 -21.67
CA TRP A 331 -2.23 7.48 -21.98
C TRP A 331 -1.78 7.61 -23.43
N SER A 332 -2.71 7.63 -24.40
CA SER A 332 -2.36 7.81 -25.82
C SER A 332 -1.73 9.18 -26.10
N ARG A 333 -2.01 10.17 -25.24
CA ARG A 333 -1.41 11.52 -25.29
C ARG A 333 0.00 11.55 -24.68
N VAL A 334 0.33 10.60 -23.80
CA VAL A 334 1.66 10.42 -23.20
C VAL A 334 2.59 9.68 -24.16
N HIS A 335 2.09 8.62 -24.80
CA HIS A 335 2.85 7.83 -25.78
C HIS A 335 1.90 7.25 -26.84
N PRO A 336 2.24 7.33 -28.15
CA PRO A 336 1.33 6.91 -29.22
C PRO A 336 0.97 5.42 -29.19
N ASP A 337 1.85 4.56 -28.66
CA ASP A 337 1.59 3.12 -28.53
C ASP A 337 0.73 2.75 -27.31
N PHE A 338 0.38 3.71 -26.45
CA PHE A 338 -0.50 3.47 -25.30
C PHE A 338 -1.97 3.57 -25.68
N VAL A 339 -2.39 2.63 -26.52
CA VAL A 339 -3.77 2.44 -26.92
C VAL A 339 -4.17 1.03 -26.51
N PHE A 340 -5.25 0.89 -25.74
CA PHE A 340 -5.66 -0.38 -25.11
C PHE A 340 -5.74 -1.55 -26.10
N ASP A 341 -6.42 -1.32 -27.23
CA ASP A 341 -6.57 -2.26 -28.36
C ASP A 341 -5.57 -1.99 -29.49
N GLY A 342 -4.54 -1.18 -29.24
CA GLY A 342 -3.45 -0.95 -30.18
C GLY A 342 -2.57 -2.19 -30.33
N PRO A 343 -1.93 -2.39 -31.51
CA PRO A 343 -1.19 -3.62 -31.79
C PRO A 343 0.01 -3.82 -30.85
N VAL A 344 0.70 -2.74 -30.49
CA VAL A 344 1.89 -2.80 -29.62
C VAL A 344 1.51 -3.19 -28.19
N PHE A 345 0.57 -2.48 -27.58
CA PHE A 345 0.16 -2.77 -26.21
C PHE A 345 -0.60 -4.09 -26.10
N THR A 346 -1.40 -4.47 -27.11
CA THR A 346 -2.04 -5.79 -27.16
C THR A 346 -1.00 -6.91 -27.14
N LYS A 347 0.09 -6.80 -27.92
CA LYS A 347 1.18 -7.78 -27.90
C LYS A 347 1.80 -7.91 -26.51
N ILE A 348 2.05 -6.78 -25.84
CA ILE A 348 2.59 -6.75 -24.47
C ILE A 348 1.62 -7.41 -23.47
N ARG A 349 0.34 -7.02 -23.49
CA ARG A 349 -0.67 -7.59 -22.59
C ARG A 349 -0.86 -9.09 -22.78
N VAL A 350 -0.85 -9.58 -24.03
CA VAL A 350 -0.98 -11.02 -24.30
C VAL A 350 0.24 -11.77 -23.76
N ALA A 351 1.46 -11.27 -24.03
CA ALA A 351 2.68 -11.90 -23.55
C ALA A 351 2.75 -11.95 -22.01
N LEU A 352 2.50 -10.81 -21.35
CA LEU A 352 2.49 -10.74 -19.88
C LEU A 352 1.30 -11.51 -19.29
N GLY A 353 0.17 -11.58 -19.98
CA GLY A 353 -1.00 -12.35 -19.57
C GLY A 353 -0.71 -13.85 -19.45
N LEU A 354 0.18 -14.40 -20.29
CA LEU A 354 0.65 -15.78 -20.14
C LEU A 354 1.45 -15.99 -18.85
N VAL A 355 2.36 -15.04 -18.55
CA VAL A 355 3.17 -15.04 -17.31
C VAL A 355 2.26 -14.95 -16.09
N VAL A 356 1.38 -13.94 -16.05
CA VAL A 356 0.45 -13.69 -14.95
C VAL A 356 -0.49 -14.87 -14.75
N ARG A 357 -1.00 -15.49 -15.83
CA ARG A 357 -1.86 -16.67 -15.73
C ARG A 357 -1.12 -17.87 -15.14
N ALA A 358 0.11 -18.13 -15.56
CA ALA A 358 0.92 -19.23 -15.03
C ALA A 358 1.30 -18.97 -13.57
N PHE A 359 1.93 -17.83 -13.28
CA PHE A 359 2.35 -17.45 -11.93
C PHE A 359 1.17 -17.35 -10.96
N GLY A 360 0.03 -16.78 -11.38
CA GLY A 360 -1.17 -16.69 -10.56
C GLY A 360 -1.68 -18.05 -10.06
N ARG A 361 -1.40 -19.15 -10.77
CA ARG A 361 -1.72 -20.51 -10.32
C ARG A 361 -0.78 -21.04 -9.24
N THR A 362 0.43 -20.49 -9.07
CA THR A 362 1.35 -20.93 -8.01
C THR A 362 1.12 -20.25 -6.68
N THR A 363 0.47 -19.08 -6.65
CA THR A 363 0.27 -18.30 -5.42
C THR A 363 -0.39 -19.08 -4.26
N LEU A 364 -1.24 -20.07 -4.58
CA LEU A 364 -1.88 -20.98 -3.62
C LEU A 364 -1.06 -22.26 -3.34
N HIS A 365 -0.05 -22.53 -4.16
CA HIS A 365 0.86 -23.67 -4.07
C HIS A 365 2.31 -23.23 -3.82
N ALA A 366 2.53 -22.01 -3.34
CA ALA A 366 3.81 -21.55 -2.86
C ALA A 366 3.84 -21.68 -1.34
N GLU A 367 4.83 -22.38 -0.83
CA GLU A 367 5.12 -22.43 0.58
C GLU A 367 5.93 -21.19 0.95
N HIS A 368 5.43 -20.46 1.94
CA HIS A 368 6.10 -19.34 2.55
C HIS A 368 6.57 -19.79 3.92
N HIS A 369 7.79 -20.30 3.98
CA HIS A 369 8.34 -20.79 5.24
C HIS A 369 8.94 -19.64 6.03
N PRO A 370 8.66 -19.52 7.33
CA PRO A 370 9.50 -18.69 8.16
C PRO A 370 10.95 -19.19 8.05
N PRO A 371 11.96 -18.29 8.18
CA PRO A 371 13.34 -18.70 8.37
C PRO A 371 13.40 -19.82 9.42
N LYS A 372 14.32 -20.78 9.28
CA LYS A 372 14.38 -21.97 10.15
C LYS A 372 14.45 -21.65 11.65
N ASP A 373 14.91 -20.45 11.98
CA ASP A 373 15.09 -19.88 13.31
C ASP A 373 13.93 -18.96 13.76
N ALA A 374 12.95 -18.67 12.91
CA ALA A 374 11.82 -17.82 13.28
C ALA A 374 10.83 -18.58 14.19
N PRO A 375 10.59 -18.12 15.43
CA PRO A 375 9.85 -18.88 16.43
C PRO A 375 8.34 -18.91 16.20
N VAL A 376 7.81 -17.95 15.46
CA VAL A 376 6.37 -17.78 15.20
C VAL A 376 6.13 -17.13 13.83
N ILE A 377 5.03 -17.49 13.19
CA ILE A 377 4.60 -16.91 11.89
C ILE A 377 3.66 -15.71 12.04
N GLY A 378 3.25 -15.38 13.26
CA GLY A 378 2.31 -14.30 13.54
C GLY A 378 1.77 -14.31 14.97
N PHE A 379 1.15 -13.20 15.36
CA PHE A 379 0.49 -13.04 16.66
C PHE A 379 -0.97 -12.65 16.50
N TRP A 380 -1.82 -13.13 17.41
CA TRP A 380 -3.15 -12.59 17.61
C TRP A 380 -3.08 -11.44 18.61
N ARG A 381 -3.64 -10.30 18.26
CA ARG A 381 -3.74 -9.17 19.20
C ARG A 381 -4.77 -9.50 20.28
N PRO A 382 -4.53 -9.10 21.54
CA PRO A 382 -5.53 -9.22 22.59
C PRO A 382 -6.88 -8.63 22.15
N ARG A 383 -7.98 -9.24 22.59
CA ARG A 383 -9.33 -8.72 22.30
C ARG A 383 -9.52 -7.32 22.87
N PHE A 384 -10.20 -6.45 22.14
CA PHE A 384 -10.57 -5.11 22.59
C PHE A 384 -11.98 -5.04 23.23
N CYS A 385 -12.84 -6.04 22.99
CA CYS A 385 -14.16 -6.18 23.62
C CYS A 385 -14.39 -7.63 24.05
N LYS A 386 -15.39 -7.86 24.93
CA LYS A 386 -15.86 -9.21 25.27
C LYS A 386 -16.46 -9.98 24.08
N CYS A 387 -16.86 -9.25 23.05
CA CYS A 387 -17.59 -9.74 21.88
C CYS A 387 -16.72 -10.33 20.76
N GLN A 388 -15.41 -10.09 20.78
CA GLN A 388 -14.46 -10.54 19.77
C GLN A 388 -13.38 -11.40 20.45
N PRO A 389 -12.98 -12.55 19.86
CA PRO A 389 -11.97 -13.42 20.46
C PRO A 389 -10.57 -12.80 20.48
N PHE A 390 -10.28 -11.93 19.51
CA PHE A 390 -9.00 -11.24 19.33
C PHE A 390 -9.24 -9.88 18.67
N GLY A 391 -8.27 -8.97 18.77
CA GLY A 391 -8.34 -7.62 18.20
C GLY A 391 -7.84 -7.51 16.76
N GLY A 392 -7.35 -8.60 16.18
CA GLY A 392 -6.73 -8.65 14.86
C GLY A 392 -5.47 -9.51 14.87
N THR A 393 -4.70 -9.45 13.78
CA THR A 393 -3.44 -10.18 13.61
C THR A 393 -2.26 -9.23 13.47
N ILE A 394 -1.08 -9.71 13.88
CA ILE A 394 0.22 -9.18 13.48
C ILE A 394 0.88 -10.31 12.69
N PRO A 395 0.80 -10.32 11.35
CA PRO A 395 1.40 -11.38 10.55
C PRO A 395 2.92 -11.27 10.57
N GLY A 396 3.64 -12.39 10.41
CA GLY A 396 5.11 -12.49 10.38
C GLY A 396 5.81 -11.33 9.66
N PRO A 397 5.44 -11.04 8.40
CA PRO A 397 6.07 -9.97 7.63
C PRO A 397 5.91 -8.57 8.23
N ALA A 398 4.96 -8.34 9.15
CA ALA A 398 4.82 -7.07 9.84
C ALA A 398 5.94 -6.86 10.88
N PHE A 399 6.52 -7.91 11.46
CA PHE A 399 7.59 -7.79 12.47
C PHE A 399 8.91 -8.39 11.99
N GLY A 400 9.19 -8.29 10.68
CA GLY A 400 10.48 -8.65 10.09
C GLY A 400 10.65 -10.15 9.77
N VAL A 401 9.64 -10.99 9.97
CA VAL A 401 9.68 -12.40 9.53
C VAL A 401 9.32 -12.46 8.05
N PHE A 402 10.34 -12.31 7.21
CA PHE A 402 10.20 -12.48 5.76
C PHE A 402 10.24 -13.96 5.42
N LEU A 403 9.10 -14.45 4.96
CA LEU A 403 8.96 -15.85 4.58
C LEU A 403 9.72 -16.11 3.29
N GLU A 404 10.49 -17.20 3.24
CA GLU A 404 11.15 -17.64 2.02
C GLU A 404 10.10 -18.20 1.07
N HIS A 405 10.00 -17.62 -0.13
CA HIS A 405 9.10 -18.10 -1.18
C HIS A 405 9.67 -19.35 -1.82
N LYS A 406 8.90 -20.43 -1.79
CA LYS A 406 9.25 -21.67 -2.49
C LYS A 406 8.00 -22.24 -3.17
N PRO A 407 7.95 -22.31 -4.51
CA PRO A 407 6.88 -23.05 -5.18
C PRO A 407 6.94 -24.53 -4.75
N LYS A 408 5.78 -25.13 -4.47
CA LYS A 408 5.68 -26.57 -4.22
C LYS A 408 6.24 -27.32 -5.42
N GLY A 409 6.95 -28.42 -5.17
CA GLY A 409 7.40 -29.30 -6.25
C GLY A 409 6.21 -29.88 -7.01
N LEU A 410 6.41 -30.19 -8.29
CA LEU A 410 5.40 -30.79 -9.16
C LEU A 410 4.77 -32.04 -8.53
N ASP A 411 5.57 -32.86 -7.87
CA ASP A 411 5.11 -34.07 -7.17
C ASP A 411 4.20 -33.75 -5.98
N ALA A 412 4.50 -32.69 -5.22
CA ALA A 412 3.68 -32.27 -4.10
C ALA A 412 2.29 -31.81 -4.59
N TYR A 413 2.25 -31.01 -5.66
CA TYR A 413 0.98 -30.62 -6.30
C TYR A 413 0.22 -31.83 -6.86
N ARG A 414 0.90 -32.75 -7.56
CA ARG A 414 0.26 -33.99 -8.03
C ARG A 414 -0.33 -34.79 -6.89
N ASN A 415 0.38 -34.94 -5.78
CA ASN A 415 -0.11 -35.67 -4.63
C ASN A 415 -1.27 -34.95 -3.90
N GLU A 416 -1.41 -33.63 -4.04
CA GLU A 416 -2.58 -32.89 -3.56
C GLU A 416 -3.79 -33.11 -4.47
N LYS A 417 -3.59 -33.11 -5.79
CA LYS A 417 -4.66 -33.22 -6.78
C LYS A 417 -5.09 -34.66 -7.08
N TYR A 418 -4.16 -35.62 -7.06
CA TYR A 418 -4.37 -36.99 -7.49
C TYR A 418 -4.14 -37.99 -6.35
N ASP A 419 -4.89 -39.08 -6.35
CA ASP A 419 -4.63 -40.25 -5.51
C ASP A 419 -3.54 -41.16 -6.11
N SER A 420 -3.22 -42.24 -5.41
CA SER A 420 -2.20 -43.21 -5.86
C SER A 420 -2.56 -43.92 -7.16
N ASN A 421 -3.82 -43.84 -7.60
CA ASN A 421 -4.32 -44.42 -8.86
C ASN A 421 -4.40 -43.37 -9.99
N ASN A 422 -3.82 -42.17 -9.80
CA ASN A 422 -3.94 -41.02 -10.69
C ASN A 422 -5.38 -40.55 -10.92
N VAL A 423 -6.28 -40.80 -9.97
CA VAL A 423 -7.65 -40.27 -9.98
C VAL A 423 -7.67 -38.95 -9.22
N ILE A 424 -8.35 -37.94 -9.75
CA ILE A 424 -8.49 -36.64 -9.09
C ILE A 424 -9.17 -36.83 -7.73
N LYS A 425 -8.53 -36.37 -6.66
CA LYS A 425 -9.11 -36.31 -5.32
C LYS A 425 -10.26 -35.30 -5.34
N ASP A 426 -11.40 -35.72 -4.81
CA ASP A 426 -12.62 -34.90 -4.67
C ASP A 426 -12.31 -33.73 -3.72
N THR A 427 -11.74 -32.66 -4.26
CA THR A 427 -11.41 -31.45 -3.52
C THR A 427 -12.42 -30.39 -3.91
N ALA A 428 -13.09 -29.84 -2.90
CA ALA A 428 -14.12 -28.83 -3.04
C ALA A 428 -13.62 -27.68 -3.93
N ASP A 429 -14.23 -27.57 -5.10
CA ASP A 429 -14.38 -26.39 -5.95
C ASP A 429 -13.26 -25.32 -5.81
N SER A 430 -12.09 -25.62 -6.37
CA SER A 430 -10.98 -24.65 -6.41
C SER A 430 -11.13 -23.59 -7.51
N THR A 431 -12.25 -23.60 -8.26
CA THR A 431 -12.40 -22.73 -9.44
C THR A 431 -12.58 -21.24 -9.11
N GLU A 432 -12.92 -20.87 -7.87
CA GLU A 432 -13.25 -19.47 -7.54
C GLU A 432 -12.10 -18.59 -7.00
N ARG A 433 -10.90 -19.12 -6.71
CA ARG A 433 -9.89 -18.31 -5.99
C ARG A 433 -8.91 -17.49 -6.84
N SER A 434 -9.01 -17.47 -8.17
CA SER A 434 -8.29 -16.46 -8.97
C SER A 434 -9.06 -15.14 -9.05
N ARG A 435 -9.51 -14.60 -7.91
CA ARG A 435 -9.89 -13.19 -7.85
C ARG A 435 -8.58 -12.42 -7.75
N PHE A 436 -8.14 -11.87 -8.88
CA PHE A 436 -7.08 -10.87 -8.95
C PHE A 436 -7.31 -9.82 -7.87
N PRO A 437 -6.55 -9.81 -6.76
CA PRO A 437 -6.79 -8.91 -5.66
C PRO A 437 -6.01 -7.63 -5.92
N PHE A 438 -6.35 -6.92 -7.00
CA PHE A 438 -5.71 -5.63 -7.30
C PHE A 438 -6.36 -4.46 -6.54
N CYS A 439 -7.41 -4.69 -5.76
CA CYS A 439 -7.98 -3.66 -4.89
C CYS A 439 -7.37 -3.77 -3.48
N PHE A 440 -6.18 -3.20 -3.26
CA PHE A 440 -5.66 -2.97 -1.90
C PHE A 440 -5.16 -1.55 -1.73
#